data_AF-A0A2J6TM68-F1
#
_entry.id   AF-A0A2J6TM68-F1
#
_cell.length_a   1.000
_cell.length_b   1.000
_cell.length_c   1.000
_cell.angle_alpha   90.00
_cell.angle_beta   90.00
_cell.angle_gamma   90.00
#
_symmetry.space_group_name_H-M   'P 1'
#
loop_
_entity.id
_entity.type
_entity.pdbx_description
1 polymer ?
#
loop_
_entity_poly.entity_id
_entity_poly.type
_entity_poly.pdbx_seq_one_letter_code
_entity_poly.pdbx_strand_id
1 'polypeptide(L)'
;MEPPLQIVKGGDGILRDVHDRPMIVVFNATKSDLGAIKGGGVSLAASASAKCSPFAFVHEDGLTKEDGAARALIRTHVMRDHFRRKREKAIQKRQSGHFDAENPKESIPASVLWADDPFGTCSLPPQPSGILDHFAQYPIEMTPRTHQLVNHYVTIIAGLAQPGAFNYMYSFAAGLRDQALFHVLLLTSALHLCYLTGRVNWEETGKGPSTEIISHKLIAIQKVNEKLRDSATAISDQVIHAVTFLAMAESVNCLGGDKAAANAHLDGLSRMVKVRGGLEALDHDIVRKICLADYLCCVEHDQQPRFKPPPSGKDTDQKEHVLRRARLPWPHMQRIEYSSMVEVPAGFQCLQTLVHLDDEFINIVRSIENFCVVFREVHSSGDKQTLRVTDFDATSLRYRLLCMESARRSATHEELIGDACRVGALVFLKTVFDQFGWWGTAHIVRGRRHTTILEKLKVYLKRIDSSVDALKTECLELELWLTCMAGLLPLQHINKLWFGSCLEVVVTKLRLKSWEEVEAVLRKFLWIEWIHGRACKAFWEDAQRGEKQAMPGVLS
;
A
#
# COMPACT_ATOMS: atom_id res chain seq x y z
N MET A 1 38.95 -32.47 -38.88
CA MET A 1 38.19 -32.42 -37.61
C MET A 1 38.55 -31.11 -36.95
N GLU A 2 37.63 -30.16 -36.92
CA GLU A 2 37.79 -28.95 -36.12
C GLU A 2 37.84 -29.33 -34.63
N PRO A 3 38.70 -28.70 -33.81
CA PRO A 3 38.82 -29.03 -32.40
C PRO A 3 37.50 -28.77 -31.66
N PRO A 4 37.22 -29.47 -30.54
CA PRO A 4 36.02 -29.23 -29.76
C PRO A 4 35.97 -27.76 -29.31
N LEU A 5 34.86 -27.08 -29.64
CA LEU A 5 34.59 -25.68 -29.28
C LEU A 5 34.78 -25.50 -27.77
N GLN A 6 35.84 -24.81 -27.36
CA GLN A 6 36.03 -24.44 -25.96
C GLN A 6 35.01 -23.34 -25.61
N ILE A 7 34.21 -23.60 -24.59
CA ILE A 7 33.10 -22.73 -24.16
C ILE A 7 33.56 -21.93 -22.95
N VAL A 8 33.41 -20.61 -23.02
CA VAL A 8 33.71 -19.70 -21.91
C VAL A 8 32.41 -19.03 -21.47
N LYS A 9 32.16 -18.98 -20.17
CA LYS A 9 31.01 -18.24 -19.61
C LYS A 9 31.48 -16.83 -19.27
N GLY A 10 30.95 -15.82 -19.97
CA GLY A 10 31.23 -14.42 -19.70
C GLY A 10 30.71 -13.98 -18.33
N GLY A 11 31.26 -12.89 -17.78
CA GLY A 11 30.82 -12.31 -16.51
C GLY A 11 29.37 -11.79 -16.51
N ASP A 12 28.79 -11.63 -17.71
CA ASP A 12 27.38 -11.33 -18.01
C ASP A 12 26.48 -12.60 -17.99
N GLY A 13 27.08 -13.78 -17.81
CA GLY A 13 26.39 -15.07 -17.80
C GLY A 13 26.10 -15.65 -19.19
N ILE A 14 26.51 -14.98 -20.27
CA ILE A 14 26.35 -15.42 -21.66
C ILE A 14 27.45 -16.43 -22.01
N LEU A 15 27.08 -17.55 -22.63
CA LEU A 15 28.04 -18.54 -23.10
C LEU A 15 28.62 -18.07 -24.43
N ARG A 16 29.95 -18.07 -24.55
CA ARG A 16 30.66 -17.61 -25.73
C ARG A 16 31.69 -18.64 -26.18
N ASP A 17 32.04 -18.63 -27.46
CA ASP A 17 33.19 -19.40 -27.96
C ASP A 17 34.51 -18.67 -27.69
N VAL A 18 35.63 -19.30 -28.05
CA VAL A 18 36.99 -18.72 -27.92
C VAL A 18 37.20 -17.45 -28.76
N HIS A 19 36.27 -17.11 -29.66
CA HIS A 19 36.28 -15.90 -30.48
C HIS A 19 35.24 -14.86 -29.98
N ASP A 20 34.75 -15.02 -28.74
CA ASP A 20 33.79 -14.15 -28.06
C ASP A 20 32.37 -14.11 -28.69
N ARG A 21 32.03 -15.10 -29.53
CA ARG A 21 30.72 -15.15 -30.20
C ARG A 21 29.66 -15.78 -29.29
N PRO A 22 28.48 -15.15 -29.12
CA PRO A 22 27.41 -15.66 -28.28
C PRO A 22 26.89 -17.01 -28.77
N MET A 23 26.65 -17.91 -27.82
CA MET A 23 26.17 -19.27 -28.06
C MET A 23 24.98 -19.62 -27.16
N ILE A 24 24.02 -20.35 -27.73
CA ILE A 24 22.88 -20.89 -27.02
C ILE A 24 22.95 -22.42 -26.96
N VAL A 25 22.57 -22.98 -25.80
CA VAL A 25 22.44 -24.43 -25.61
C VAL A 25 21.07 -24.87 -26.08
N VAL A 26 21.01 -25.82 -27.00
CA VAL A 26 19.78 -26.37 -27.57
C VAL A 26 19.74 -27.87 -27.34
N PHE A 27 18.63 -28.37 -26.81
CA PHE A 27 18.43 -29.80 -26.62
C PHE A 27 18.15 -30.50 -27.97
N ASN A 28 18.97 -31.49 -28.35
CA ASN A 28 18.84 -32.23 -29.60
C ASN A 28 18.32 -33.66 -29.37
N ALA A 29 17.04 -33.88 -29.64
CA ALA A 29 16.36 -35.16 -29.40
C ALA A 29 16.66 -36.24 -30.45
N THR A 30 17.26 -35.92 -31.60
CA THR A 30 17.60 -36.96 -32.61
C THR A 30 18.87 -37.74 -32.26
N LYS A 31 19.62 -37.28 -31.25
CA LYS A 31 20.87 -37.90 -30.77
C LYS A 31 20.76 -38.57 -29.40
N SER A 32 19.57 -38.61 -28.78
CA SER A 32 19.38 -39.42 -27.58
C SER A 32 19.15 -40.87 -28.00
N ASP A 33 20.12 -41.75 -27.72
CA ASP A 33 19.97 -43.21 -27.73
C ASP A 33 18.80 -43.60 -26.80
N LEU A 34 17.59 -43.60 -27.36
CA LEU A 34 16.40 -44.25 -26.78
C LEU A 34 16.51 -45.74 -27.07
N GLY A 35 17.50 -46.37 -26.43
CA GLY A 35 17.83 -47.77 -26.64
C GLY A 35 18.64 -48.38 -25.49
N ALA A 36 18.42 -47.98 -24.24
CA ALA A 36 19.10 -48.60 -23.11
C ALA A 36 18.30 -48.51 -21.79
N ILE A 37 16.98 -48.74 -21.82
CA ILE A 37 16.22 -49.08 -20.60
C ILE A 37 15.18 -50.14 -20.96
N LYS A 38 15.63 -51.37 -21.20
CA LYS A 38 14.85 -52.62 -21.05
C LYS A 38 15.79 -53.81 -21.27
N GLY A 39 16.01 -54.60 -20.23
CA GLY A 39 16.75 -55.88 -20.28
C GLY A 39 17.92 -55.94 -19.30
N GLY A 40 17.85 -56.86 -18.33
CA GLY A 40 18.87 -57.04 -17.30
C GLY A 40 20.06 -57.91 -17.72
N GLY A 41 21.02 -58.04 -16.79
CA GLY A 41 22.06 -59.08 -16.80
C GLY A 41 23.50 -58.60 -17.06
N VAL A 42 24.28 -58.54 -15.97
CA VAL A 42 25.74 -58.78 -15.78
C VAL A 42 26.71 -58.61 -16.98
N SER A 43 27.75 -57.75 -16.82
CA SER A 43 29.19 -58.10 -16.88
C SER A 43 30.11 -56.85 -16.89
N LEU A 44 31.29 -56.97 -16.27
CA LEU A 44 32.41 -56.01 -16.30
C LEU A 44 33.12 -56.01 -17.68
N ALA A 45 33.53 -54.82 -18.16
CA ALA A 45 34.88 -54.47 -18.66
C ALA A 45 34.88 -53.33 -19.70
N ALA A 46 35.95 -52.53 -19.65
CA ALA A 46 36.31 -51.31 -20.37
C ALA A 46 35.93 -51.15 -21.87
N SER A 47 35.55 -49.93 -22.26
CA SER A 47 36.30 -49.12 -23.25
C SER A 47 35.73 -47.70 -23.35
N ALA A 48 36.63 -46.72 -23.48
CA ALA A 48 36.31 -45.31 -23.62
C ALA A 48 35.72 -45.02 -25.00
N SER A 49 34.46 -44.57 -25.03
CA SER A 49 33.84 -43.93 -26.18
C SER A 49 33.08 -42.71 -25.68
N ALA A 50 33.36 -41.55 -26.28
CA ALA A 50 32.85 -40.25 -25.86
C ALA A 50 31.31 -40.23 -25.82
N LYS A 51 30.73 -40.17 -24.62
CA LYS A 51 29.28 -39.98 -24.43
C LYS A 51 28.88 -38.65 -25.08
N CYS A 52 28.13 -38.73 -26.18
CA CYS A 52 27.62 -37.55 -26.87
C CYS A 52 26.52 -36.92 -25.99
N SER A 53 26.75 -35.67 -25.56
CA SER A 53 25.79 -34.89 -24.77
C SER A 53 24.48 -34.68 -25.55
N PRO A 54 23.29 -34.76 -24.90
CA PRO A 54 22.00 -34.51 -25.56
C PRO A 54 21.76 -33.01 -25.87
N PHE A 55 22.78 -32.19 -25.67
CA PHE A 55 22.76 -30.75 -25.87
C PHE A 55 23.74 -30.37 -26.98
N ALA A 56 23.27 -29.55 -27.92
CA ALA A 56 24.05 -28.93 -28.98
C ALA A 56 24.21 -27.43 -28.71
N PHE A 57 25.36 -26.85 -29.04
CA PHE A 57 25.60 -25.42 -28.93
C PHE A 57 25.47 -24.78 -30.31
N VAL A 58 24.74 -23.67 -30.39
CA VAL A 58 24.45 -22.96 -31.64
C VAL A 58 24.85 -21.50 -31.47
N HIS A 59 25.56 -20.94 -32.45
CA HIS A 59 25.95 -19.52 -32.46
C HIS A 59 24.75 -18.61 -32.73
N GLU A 60 24.73 -17.43 -32.09
CA GLU A 60 23.65 -16.43 -32.17
C GLU A 60 23.95 -15.29 -33.17
N ASP A 61 24.71 -15.58 -34.24
CA ASP A 61 25.12 -14.55 -35.20
C ASP A 61 24.12 -14.43 -36.37
N GLY A 62 23.19 -13.48 -36.26
CA GLY A 62 22.18 -13.15 -37.31
C GLY A 62 22.72 -12.51 -38.60
N LEU A 63 24.03 -12.59 -38.87
CA LEU A 63 24.70 -11.92 -40.00
C LEU A 63 25.26 -12.87 -41.08
N THR A 64 25.17 -14.19 -40.87
CA THR A 64 25.39 -15.17 -41.94
C THR A 64 24.07 -15.91 -42.21
N LYS A 65 23.79 -16.27 -43.46
CA LYS A 65 22.58 -17.05 -43.82
C LYS A 65 22.49 -18.27 -42.90
N GLU A 66 21.65 -18.18 -41.88
CA GLU A 66 21.60 -19.14 -40.78
C GLU A 66 21.36 -20.56 -41.30
N ASP A 67 22.23 -21.48 -40.89
CA ASP A 67 22.16 -22.91 -41.16
C ASP A 67 20.74 -23.44 -40.86
N GLY A 68 20.10 -24.04 -41.87
CA GLY A 68 18.70 -24.49 -41.78
C GLY A 68 18.48 -25.52 -40.67
N ALA A 69 19.52 -26.31 -40.36
CA ALA A 69 19.51 -27.29 -39.28
C ALA A 69 19.46 -26.64 -37.89
N ALA A 70 20.20 -25.55 -37.67
CA ALA A 70 20.23 -24.80 -36.41
C ALA A 70 18.85 -24.20 -36.08
N ARG A 71 18.18 -23.59 -37.08
CA ARG A 71 16.83 -23.04 -36.91
C ARG A 71 15.78 -24.10 -36.59
N ALA A 72 15.87 -25.28 -37.21
CA ALA A 72 14.97 -26.39 -36.92
C ALA A 72 15.13 -26.90 -35.47
N LEU A 73 16.38 -26.99 -34.99
CA LEU A 73 16.71 -27.36 -33.62
C LEU A 73 16.18 -26.37 -32.59
N ILE A 74 16.40 -25.07 -32.81
CA ILE A 74 15.90 -24.01 -31.93
C ILE A 74 14.38 -24.03 -31.85
N ARG A 75 13.68 -24.11 -33.00
CA ARG A 75 12.21 -24.17 -33.03
C ARG A 75 11.67 -25.39 -32.31
N THR A 76 12.30 -26.54 -32.47
CA THR A 76 11.90 -27.78 -31.77
C THR A 76 12.06 -27.64 -30.26
N HIS A 77 13.17 -27.05 -29.81
CA HIS A 77 13.43 -26.81 -28.38
C HIS A 77 12.41 -25.83 -27.77
N VAL A 78 12.18 -24.69 -28.42
CA VAL A 78 11.25 -23.64 -27.94
C VAL A 78 9.82 -24.15 -27.88
N MET A 79 9.35 -24.85 -28.93
CA MET A 79 7.99 -25.39 -28.94
C MET A 79 7.79 -26.48 -27.89
N ARG A 80 8.82 -27.30 -27.65
CA ARG A 80 8.75 -28.35 -26.62
C ARG A 80 8.73 -27.78 -25.20
N ASP A 81 9.52 -26.73 -24.94
CA ASP A 81 9.45 -26.02 -23.66
C ASP A 81 8.09 -25.33 -23.46
N HIS A 82 7.53 -24.74 -24.53
CA HIS A 82 6.18 -24.19 -24.52
C HIS A 82 5.12 -25.24 -24.13
N PHE A 83 5.15 -26.42 -24.74
CA PHE A 83 4.21 -27.50 -24.41
C PHE A 83 4.42 -28.09 -23.01
N ARG A 84 5.68 -28.20 -22.54
CA ARG A 84 5.99 -28.63 -21.17
C ARG A 84 5.38 -27.68 -20.14
N ARG A 85 5.61 -26.37 -20.28
CA ARG A 85 5.06 -25.34 -19.39
C ARG A 85 3.53 -25.30 -19.43
N LYS A 86 2.93 -25.55 -20.60
CA LYS A 86 1.46 -25.66 -20.73
C LYS A 86 0.91 -26.85 -19.94
N ARG A 87 1.63 -27.98 -19.92
CA ARG A 87 1.23 -29.19 -19.19
C ARG A 87 1.39 -29.04 -17.67
N GLU A 88 2.46 -28.40 -17.21
CA GLU A 88 2.69 -28.09 -15.79
C GLU A 88 1.59 -27.18 -15.23
N LYS A 89 1.18 -26.16 -15.98
CA LYS A 89 0.04 -25.29 -15.62
C LYS A 89 -1.29 -26.04 -15.52
N ALA A 90 -1.51 -27.04 -16.38
CA ALA A 90 -2.71 -27.86 -16.33
C ALA A 90 -2.76 -28.80 -15.11
N ILE A 91 -1.59 -29.28 -14.65
CA ILE A 91 -1.47 -30.13 -13.46
C ILE A 91 -1.71 -29.32 -12.18
N GLN A 92 -1.13 -28.11 -12.09
CA GLN A 92 -1.37 -27.19 -10.96
C GLN A 92 -2.85 -26.81 -10.82
N LYS A 93 -3.55 -26.59 -11.95
CA LYS A 93 -4.98 -26.25 -11.94
C LYS A 93 -5.89 -27.42 -11.49
N ARG A 94 -5.44 -28.67 -11.63
CA ARG A 94 -6.16 -29.85 -11.14
C ARG A 94 -5.95 -30.08 -9.65
N GLN A 95 -4.79 -29.74 -9.12
CA GLN A 95 -4.48 -29.90 -7.69
C GLN A 95 -5.19 -28.84 -6.81
N SER A 96 -5.51 -27.66 -7.34
CA SER A 96 -6.26 -26.63 -6.63
C SER A 96 -7.78 -26.89 -6.56
N GLY A 97 -8.31 -27.83 -7.35
CA GLY A 97 -9.77 -28.07 -7.45
C GLY A 97 -10.32 -29.16 -6.52
N HIS A 98 -9.50 -29.72 -5.62
CA HIS A 98 -9.88 -30.88 -4.80
C HIS A 98 -10.12 -30.56 -3.31
N PHE A 99 -10.10 -29.29 -2.90
CA PHE A 99 -10.28 -28.89 -1.49
C PHE A 99 -11.67 -28.33 -1.14
N ASP A 100 -12.59 -28.17 -2.12
CA ASP A 100 -13.90 -27.54 -1.90
C ASP A 100 -15.07 -28.52 -1.98
N ALA A 101 -15.04 -29.60 -1.20
CA ALA A 101 -16.21 -30.44 -1.00
C ALA A 101 -16.16 -31.14 0.37
N GLU A 102 -16.69 -30.49 1.42
CA GLU A 102 -17.63 -31.12 2.37
C GLU A 102 -18.18 -30.14 3.44
N ASN A 103 -19.51 -30.20 3.56
CA ASN A 103 -20.43 -29.79 4.63
C ASN A 103 -21.01 -28.35 4.73
N PRO A 104 -22.34 -28.17 4.53
CA PRO A 104 -23.04 -26.89 4.65
C PRO A 104 -23.69 -26.70 6.03
N LYS A 105 -23.34 -25.63 6.75
CA LYS A 105 -24.18 -25.06 7.83
C LYS A 105 -24.15 -23.54 7.79
N GLU A 106 -25.31 -22.99 7.42
CA GLU A 106 -25.87 -21.66 7.72
C GLU A 106 -24.89 -20.49 7.74
N SER A 107 -24.60 -19.97 6.54
CA SER A 107 -24.07 -18.63 6.36
C SER A 107 -25.22 -17.62 6.28
N ILE A 108 -25.25 -16.68 7.22
CA ILE A 108 -26.00 -15.44 7.11
C ILE A 108 -25.38 -14.62 5.95
N PRO A 109 -26.16 -14.08 4.99
CA PRO A 109 -25.56 -13.46 3.80
C PRO A 109 -24.90 -12.13 4.15
N ALA A 110 -23.57 -12.09 4.15
CA ALA A 110 -22.79 -10.85 4.08
C ALA A 110 -22.70 -10.39 2.62
N SER A 111 -23.84 -10.19 1.97
CA SER A 111 -23.97 -9.79 0.58
C SER A 111 -24.48 -8.36 0.48
N VAL A 112 -23.67 -7.39 0.92
CA VAL A 112 -24.00 -5.97 0.76
C VAL A 112 -22.69 -5.19 0.60
N LEU A 113 -22.16 -5.17 -0.63
CA LEU A 113 -21.22 -4.21 -1.24
C LEU A 113 -20.46 -4.82 -2.44
N TRP A 114 -20.69 -6.11 -2.72
CA TRP A 114 -20.06 -6.81 -3.82
C TRP A 114 -20.86 -6.60 -5.10
N ALA A 115 -20.29 -5.86 -6.06
CA ALA A 115 -20.52 -6.21 -7.45
C ALA A 115 -19.75 -7.53 -7.66
N ASP A 116 -20.47 -8.63 -7.85
CA ASP A 116 -19.94 -10.00 -7.96
C ASP A 116 -19.15 -10.28 -9.26
N ASP A 117 -18.54 -9.25 -9.87
CA ASP A 117 -17.66 -9.43 -11.02
C ASP A 117 -16.70 -8.23 -11.19
N PRO A 118 -15.39 -8.39 -10.93
CA PRO A 118 -14.40 -7.33 -11.21
C PRO A 118 -14.26 -7.03 -12.71
N PHE A 119 -14.88 -7.82 -13.60
CA PHE A 119 -14.84 -7.68 -15.06
C PHE A 119 -16.23 -7.78 -15.71
N GLY A 120 -17.32 -7.66 -14.95
CA GLY A 120 -18.68 -7.91 -15.42
C GLY A 120 -19.36 -6.70 -16.02
N THR A 121 -19.47 -6.72 -17.35
CA THR A 121 -20.17 -5.77 -18.21
C THR A 121 -19.62 -4.35 -18.19
N CYS A 122 -18.98 -4.01 -19.31
CA CYS A 122 -18.63 -2.68 -19.77
C CYS A 122 -19.86 -1.74 -19.66
N SER A 123 -20.03 -1.12 -18.50
CA SER A 123 -20.87 0.05 -18.37
C SER A 123 -20.07 1.22 -18.94
N LEU A 124 -20.65 1.92 -19.91
CA LEU A 124 -20.04 3.10 -20.52
C LEU A 124 -19.45 3.99 -19.41
N PRO A 125 -18.19 4.45 -19.53
CA PRO A 125 -17.61 5.33 -18.53
C PRO A 125 -18.55 6.54 -18.34
N PRO A 126 -18.74 7.03 -17.10
CA PRO A 126 -19.52 8.23 -16.88
C PRO A 126 -18.98 9.32 -17.81
N GLN A 127 -19.88 9.96 -18.59
CA GLN A 127 -19.46 11.00 -19.53
C GLN A 127 -18.64 12.04 -18.77
N PRO A 128 -17.48 12.47 -19.30
CA PRO A 128 -16.70 13.51 -18.64
C PRO A 128 -17.59 14.74 -18.46
N SER A 129 -17.78 15.16 -17.20
CA SER A 129 -18.18 16.55 -16.92
C SER A 129 -17.28 17.49 -17.72
N GLY A 130 -17.77 18.66 -18.16
CA GLY A 130 -17.13 19.60 -19.11
C GLY A 130 -15.72 20.15 -18.80
N ILE A 131 -14.99 19.49 -17.90
CA ILE A 131 -13.56 19.63 -17.57
C ILE A 131 -12.66 19.03 -18.66
N LEU A 132 -13.12 18.06 -19.44
CA LEU A 132 -12.32 17.34 -20.45
C LEU A 132 -12.75 17.70 -21.88
N ASP A 133 -11.83 18.17 -22.71
CA ASP A 133 -12.06 18.30 -24.15
C ASP A 133 -12.01 16.92 -24.81
N HIS A 134 -13.11 16.51 -25.44
CA HIS A 134 -13.26 15.20 -26.09
C HIS A 134 -12.34 15.01 -27.31
N PHE A 135 -11.73 16.09 -27.82
CA PHE A 135 -10.78 16.06 -28.93
C PHE A 135 -9.34 16.39 -28.52
N ALA A 136 -9.07 16.51 -27.20
CA ALA A 136 -7.73 16.74 -26.72
C ALA A 136 -6.78 15.61 -27.16
N GLN A 137 -5.69 15.98 -27.82
CA GLN A 137 -4.63 15.03 -28.15
C GLN A 137 -3.89 14.64 -26.87
N TYR A 138 -3.51 13.37 -26.77
CA TYR A 138 -2.63 12.91 -25.69
C TYR A 138 -1.25 13.55 -25.83
N PRO A 139 -0.59 13.91 -24.71
CA PRO A 139 0.72 14.57 -24.72
C PRO A 139 1.88 13.62 -25.07
N ILE A 140 1.58 12.35 -25.37
CA ILE A 140 2.54 11.31 -25.73
C ILE A 140 2.00 10.46 -26.87
N GLU A 141 2.89 9.76 -27.57
CA GLU A 141 2.49 8.71 -28.49
C GLU A 141 1.81 7.56 -27.72
N MET A 142 0.62 7.21 -28.16
CA MET A 142 -0.22 6.25 -27.46
C MET A 142 -0.08 4.85 -28.03
N THR A 143 0.24 3.89 -27.16
CA THR A 143 0.24 2.46 -27.45
C THR A 143 -1.03 1.80 -26.89
N PRO A 144 -1.39 0.56 -27.29
CA PRO A 144 -2.49 -0.16 -26.64
C PRO A 144 -2.30 -0.29 -25.13
N ARG A 145 -1.05 -0.41 -24.66
CA ARG A 145 -0.74 -0.51 -23.25
C ARG A 145 -0.95 0.80 -22.50
N THR A 146 -0.54 1.95 -23.06
CA THR A 146 -0.78 3.25 -22.42
C THR A 146 -2.27 3.58 -22.36
N HIS A 147 -3.06 3.19 -23.37
CA HIS A 147 -4.54 3.31 -23.29
C HIS A 147 -5.13 2.50 -22.13
N GLN A 148 -4.62 1.30 -21.85
CA GLN A 148 -5.07 0.52 -20.67
C GLN A 148 -4.76 1.26 -19.37
N LEU A 149 -3.57 1.86 -19.24
CA LEU A 149 -3.18 2.62 -18.05
C LEU A 149 -4.03 3.89 -17.88
N VAL A 150 -4.35 4.59 -18.97
CA VAL A 150 -5.27 5.74 -18.96
C VAL A 150 -6.67 5.30 -18.53
N ASN A 151 -7.19 4.23 -19.15
CA ASN A 151 -8.50 3.71 -18.79
C ASN A 151 -8.55 3.32 -17.30
N HIS A 152 -7.51 2.64 -16.81
CA HIS A 152 -7.38 2.30 -15.39
C HIS A 152 -7.35 3.54 -14.49
N TYR A 153 -6.65 4.60 -14.91
CA TYR A 153 -6.63 5.87 -14.17
C TYR A 153 -8.03 6.47 -14.07
N VAL A 154 -8.71 6.64 -15.20
CA VAL A 154 -9.99 7.37 -15.29
C VAL A 154 -11.13 6.57 -14.65
N THR A 155 -11.17 5.25 -14.85
CA THR A 155 -12.29 4.42 -14.38
C THR A 155 -12.12 3.94 -12.95
N ILE A 156 -10.91 3.55 -12.57
CA ILE A 156 -10.64 2.99 -11.24
C ILE A 156 -10.10 4.08 -10.33
N ILE A 157 -8.92 4.63 -10.61
CA ILE A 157 -8.24 5.53 -9.67
C ILE A 157 -9.05 6.82 -9.44
N ALA A 158 -9.55 7.43 -10.50
CA ALA A 158 -10.35 8.64 -10.38
C ALA A 158 -11.76 8.34 -9.83
N GLY A 159 -12.31 7.16 -10.12
CA GLY A 159 -13.56 6.67 -9.55
C GLY A 159 -13.50 6.41 -8.05
N LEU A 160 -12.30 6.18 -7.48
CA LEU A 160 -12.10 6.06 -6.03
C LEU A 160 -12.30 7.40 -5.29
N ALA A 161 -12.29 8.55 -5.98
CA ALA A 161 -12.50 9.86 -5.37
C ALA A 161 -13.83 10.51 -5.75
N GLN A 162 -14.47 11.16 -4.78
CA GLN A 162 -15.65 12.00 -5.01
C GLN A 162 -15.30 13.28 -5.80
N PRO A 163 -16.26 13.84 -6.54
CA PRO A 163 -16.22 15.23 -6.97
C PRO A 163 -16.09 16.16 -5.75
N GLY A 164 -14.97 16.90 -5.64
CA GLY A 164 -14.81 18.00 -4.67
C GLY A 164 -13.83 17.76 -3.50
N ALA A 165 -13.47 16.52 -3.15
CA ALA A 165 -12.56 16.25 -2.02
C ALA A 165 -11.11 16.00 -2.44
N PHE A 166 -10.88 15.27 -3.55
CA PHE A 166 -9.57 15.00 -4.13
C PHE A 166 -9.74 14.72 -5.62
N ASN A 167 -9.62 15.74 -6.46
CA ASN A 167 -10.07 15.62 -7.85
C ASN A 167 -8.99 14.98 -8.74
N TYR A 168 -8.91 13.65 -8.77
CA TYR A 168 -8.01 12.95 -9.70
C TYR A 168 -8.33 13.24 -11.17
N MET A 169 -9.59 13.55 -11.51
CA MET A 169 -9.94 13.99 -12.86
C MET A 169 -9.33 15.35 -13.20
N TYR A 170 -9.19 16.25 -12.22
CA TYR A 170 -8.44 17.50 -12.40
C TYR A 170 -6.95 17.22 -12.64
N SER A 171 -6.34 16.31 -11.90
CA SER A 171 -4.96 15.87 -12.17
C SER A 171 -4.82 15.29 -13.58
N PHE A 172 -5.79 14.49 -14.03
CA PHE A 172 -5.82 13.95 -15.40
C PHE A 172 -5.93 15.04 -16.46
N ALA A 173 -6.87 15.98 -16.30
CA ALA A 173 -7.03 17.11 -17.22
C ALA A 173 -5.78 18.00 -17.27
N ALA A 174 -5.14 18.24 -16.13
CA ALA A 174 -3.84 18.92 -16.06
C ALA A 174 -2.72 18.11 -16.75
N GLY A 175 -2.74 16.79 -16.60
CA GLY A 175 -1.80 15.86 -17.24
C GLY A 175 -1.93 15.85 -18.75
N LEU A 176 -3.13 16.00 -19.32
CA LEU A 176 -3.29 16.10 -20.78
C LEU A 176 -2.57 17.31 -21.38
N ARG A 177 -2.25 18.33 -20.59
CA ARG A 177 -1.52 19.53 -21.00
C ARG A 177 -0.03 19.47 -20.67
N ASP A 178 0.43 18.39 -20.02
CA ASP A 178 1.82 18.28 -19.54
C ASP A 178 2.35 16.85 -19.58
N GLN A 179 3.38 16.64 -20.40
CA GLN A 179 3.99 15.33 -20.58
C GLN A 179 4.58 14.75 -19.28
N ALA A 180 5.18 15.59 -18.43
CA ALA A 180 5.78 15.14 -17.18
C ALA A 180 4.70 14.56 -16.26
N LEU A 181 3.67 15.35 -15.96
CA LEU A 181 2.54 14.94 -15.15
C LEU A 181 1.84 13.72 -15.76
N PHE A 182 1.61 13.70 -17.08
CA PHE A 182 0.96 12.56 -17.74
C PHE A 182 1.70 11.24 -17.50
N HIS A 183 3.03 11.22 -17.65
CA HIS A 183 3.82 10.03 -17.35
C HIS A 183 3.74 9.61 -15.88
N VAL A 184 3.65 10.57 -14.94
CA VAL A 184 3.45 10.24 -13.52
C VAL A 184 2.06 9.66 -13.26
N LEU A 185 1.02 10.10 -13.97
CA LEU A 185 -0.31 9.49 -13.87
C LEU A 185 -0.31 8.05 -14.40
N LEU A 186 0.38 7.78 -15.52
CA LEU A 186 0.57 6.42 -16.03
C LEU A 186 1.37 5.54 -15.07
N LEU A 187 2.41 6.10 -14.45
CA LEU A 187 3.16 5.45 -13.36
C LEU A 187 2.22 5.07 -12.21
N THR A 188 1.34 5.98 -11.80
CA THR A 188 0.34 5.73 -10.74
C THR A 188 -0.58 4.58 -11.11
N SER A 189 -1.08 4.53 -12.35
CA SER A 189 -1.88 3.40 -12.85
C SER A 189 -1.10 2.08 -12.87
N ALA A 190 0.13 2.09 -13.36
CA ALA A 190 0.96 0.89 -13.42
C ALA A 190 1.27 0.34 -12.02
N LEU A 191 1.56 1.24 -11.07
CA LEU A 191 1.72 0.93 -9.65
C LEU A 191 0.46 0.29 -9.05
N HIS A 192 -0.71 0.88 -9.30
CA HIS A 192 -1.97 0.39 -8.78
C HIS A 192 -2.35 -0.97 -9.37
N LEU A 193 -2.12 -1.19 -10.66
CA LEU A 193 -2.32 -2.50 -11.29
C LEU A 193 -1.36 -3.56 -10.73
N CYS A 194 -0.09 -3.19 -10.51
CA CYS A 194 0.89 -4.07 -9.87
C CYS A 194 0.43 -4.50 -8.47
N TYR A 195 -0.08 -3.53 -7.69
CA TYR A 195 -0.66 -3.77 -6.38
C TYR A 195 -1.83 -4.77 -6.43
N LEU A 196 -2.85 -4.50 -7.26
CA LEU A 196 -4.06 -5.32 -7.34
C LEU A 196 -3.78 -6.74 -7.83
N THR A 197 -2.86 -6.91 -8.78
CA THR A 197 -2.59 -8.22 -9.40
C THR A 197 -1.69 -9.11 -8.55
N GLY A 198 -1.25 -8.66 -7.38
CA GLY A 198 -0.35 -9.43 -6.51
C GLY A 198 0.99 -9.76 -7.17
N ARG A 199 1.34 -9.12 -8.29
CA ARG A 199 2.65 -9.26 -8.97
C ARG A 199 3.74 -8.47 -8.24
N VAL A 200 3.77 -8.64 -6.92
CA VAL A 200 4.73 -8.02 -5.98
C VAL A 200 5.76 -9.09 -5.56
N ASN A 201 6.13 -9.99 -6.47
CA ASN A 201 7.12 -11.03 -6.20
C ASN A 201 8.52 -10.46 -6.41
N TRP A 202 9.04 -9.81 -5.38
CA TRP A 202 10.37 -9.19 -5.39
C TRP A 202 11.49 -10.12 -4.98
N GLU A 203 11.23 -11.14 -4.16
CA GLU A 203 12.32 -11.87 -3.49
C GLU A 203 12.56 -13.30 -3.97
N GLU A 204 11.70 -13.90 -4.80
CA GLU A 204 11.91 -15.30 -5.22
C GLU A 204 12.18 -15.54 -6.71
N THR A 205 12.11 -14.52 -7.58
CA THR A 205 12.37 -14.72 -9.03
C THR A 205 13.31 -13.75 -9.72
N GLY A 206 14.01 -12.87 -8.99
CA GLY A 206 15.06 -12.01 -9.55
C GLY A 206 14.61 -11.06 -10.68
N LYS A 207 13.31 -10.82 -10.82
CA LYS A 207 12.78 -9.83 -11.77
C LYS A 207 12.55 -8.53 -11.02
N GLY A 208 13.38 -7.53 -11.33
CA GLY A 208 13.26 -6.17 -10.82
C GLY A 208 11.94 -5.50 -11.20
N PRO A 209 11.82 -4.16 -11.03
CA PRO A 209 10.57 -3.46 -11.28
C PRO A 209 10.10 -3.70 -12.72
N SER A 210 8.78 -3.83 -12.91
CA SER A 210 8.19 -3.87 -14.25
C SER A 210 8.81 -2.72 -15.06
N THR A 211 9.45 -3.04 -16.17
CA THR A 211 10.18 -2.08 -17.02
C THR A 211 9.32 -0.86 -17.39
N GLU A 212 8.01 -1.02 -17.44
CA GLU A 212 7.00 0.03 -17.62
C GLU A 212 7.00 1.08 -16.49
N ILE A 213 7.05 0.65 -15.23
CA ILE A 213 7.03 1.53 -14.05
C ILE A 213 8.31 2.37 -14.04
N ILE A 214 9.47 1.73 -14.21
CA ILE A 214 10.76 2.44 -14.30
C ILE A 214 10.74 3.43 -15.45
N SER A 215 10.28 3.01 -16.63
CA SER A 215 10.22 3.86 -17.82
C SER A 215 9.41 5.12 -17.58
N HIS A 216 8.16 5.00 -17.08
CA HIS A 216 7.32 6.16 -16.80
C HIS A 216 7.91 7.08 -15.71
N LYS A 217 8.51 6.50 -14.66
CA LYS A 217 9.22 7.26 -13.62
C LYS A 217 10.41 8.05 -14.20
N LEU A 218 11.29 7.40 -14.95
CA LEU A 218 12.49 8.04 -15.50
C LEU A 218 12.15 9.13 -16.52
N ILE A 219 11.18 8.88 -17.41
CA ILE A 219 10.74 9.88 -18.38
C ILE A 219 10.09 11.07 -17.67
N ALA A 220 9.25 10.83 -16.66
CA ALA A 220 8.68 11.91 -15.86
C ALA A 220 9.76 12.78 -15.20
N ILE A 221 10.76 12.16 -14.57
CA ILE A 221 11.90 12.86 -13.95
C ILE A 221 12.68 13.66 -14.99
N GLN A 222 12.95 13.08 -16.16
CA GLN A 222 13.63 13.79 -17.25
C GLN A 222 12.84 15.03 -17.68
N LYS A 223 11.52 14.89 -17.87
CA LYS A 223 10.65 15.98 -18.28
C LYS A 223 10.51 17.07 -17.21
N VAL A 224 10.43 16.70 -15.94
CA VAL A 224 10.52 17.66 -14.83
C VAL A 224 11.84 18.42 -14.91
N ASN A 225 12.98 17.72 -15.02
CA ASN A 225 14.30 18.34 -15.08
C ASN A 225 14.47 19.30 -16.28
N GLU A 226 13.88 18.97 -17.44
CA GLU A 226 13.83 19.88 -18.59
C GLU A 226 13.10 21.18 -18.25
N LYS A 227 11.93 21.09 -17.60
CA LYS A 227 11.12 22.25 -17.19
C LYS A 227 11.76 23.07 -16.06
N LEU A 228 12.54 22.43 -15.19
CA LEU A 228 13.27 23.15 -14.14
C LEU A 228 14.38 24.07 -14.66
N ARG A 229 14.82 23.91 -15.92
CA ARG A 229 15.81 24.80 -16.55
C ARG A 229 15.24 26.16 -16.93
N ASP A 230 13.92 26.27 -17.06
CA ASP A 230 13.24 27.51 -17.40
C ASP A 230 12.46 28.03 -16.18
N SER A 231 12.83 29.22 -15.71
CA SER A 231 12.20 29.89 -14.56
C SER A 231 10.67 30.04 -14.68
N ALA A 232 10.14 30.21 -15.89
CA ALA A 232 8.71 30.40 -16.11
C ALA A 232 7.90 29.10 -15.91
N THR A 233 8.50 27.94 -16.20
CA THR A 233 7.82 26.63 -16.12
C THR A 233 8.20 25.83 -14.88
N ALA A 234 9.34 26.14 -14.25
CA ALA A 234 9.90 25.44 -13.09
C ALA A 234 8.97 25.40 -11.87
N ILE A 235 8.07 26.39 -11.73
CA ILE A 235 7.13 26.50 -10.61
C ILE A 235 5.67 26.33 -11.04
N SER A 236 5.39 25.87 -12.26
CA SER A 236 4.02 25.65 -12.76
C SER A 236 3.25 24.60 -11.95
N ASP A 237 1.91 24.69 -11.93
CA ASP A 237 1.05 23.73 -11.21
C ASP A 237 1.26 22.30 -11.67
N GLN A 238 1.51 22.10 -12.97
CA GLN A 238 1.76 20.78 -13.54
C GLN A 238 3.07 20.19 -13.03
N VAL A 239 4.13 21.00 -12.87
CA VAL A 239 5.41 20.54 -12.30
C VAL A 239 5.27 20.24 -10.81
N ILE A 240 4.58 21.11 -10.05
CA ILE A 240 4.29 20.87 -8.62
C ILE A 240 3.50 19.58 -8.46
N HIS A 241 2.47 19.35 -9.27
CA HIS A 241 1.73 18.09 -9.32
C HIS A 241 2.62 16.90 -9.64
N ALA A 242 3.41 16.97 -10.72
CA ALA A 242 4.28 15.87 -11.14
C ALA A 242 5.23 15.46 -10.01
N VAL A 243 5.90 16.42 -9.37
CA VAL A 243 6.81 16.17 -8.24
C VAL A 243 6.07 15.64 -7.01
N THR A 244 4.86 16.12 -6.74
CA THR A 244 4.02 15.63 -5.65
C THR A 244 3.65 14.16 -5.84
N PHE A 245 3.20 13.77 -7.04
CA PHE A 245 2.88 12.38 -7.35
C PHE A 245 4.13 11.49 -7.45
N LEU A 246 5.30 12.02 -7.86
CA LEU A 246 6.57 11.29 -7.78
C LEU A 246 6.92 10.97 -6.31
N ALA A 247 6.82 11.94 -5.40
CA ALA A 247 7.02 11.69 -3.96
C ALA A 247 6.05 10.62 -3.43
N MET A 248 4.78 10.67 -3.85
CA MET A 248 3.80 9.64 -3.51
C MET A 248 4.20 8.27 -4.07
N ALA A 249 4.62 8.18 -5.32
CA ALA A 249 5.08 6.94 -5.93
C ALA A 249 6.28 6.33 -5.20
N GLU A 250 7.26 7.15 -4.76
CA GLU A 250 8.41 6.69 -3.99
C GLU A 250 8.04 6.21 -2.57
N SER A 251 6.95 6.73 -1.98
CA SER A 251 6.49 6.33 -0.66
C SER A 251 5.88 4.91 -0.62
N VAL A 252 5.59 4.32 -1.77
CA VAL A 252 4.92 3.01 -1.87
C VAL A 252 5.95 1.89 -1.89
N ASN A 253 5.91 0.99 -0.89
CA ASN A 253 6.90 -0.07 -0.75
C ASN A 253 6.75 -1.21 -1.76
N CYS A 254 5.69 -1.26 -2.57
CA CYS A 254 5.58 -2.27 -3.64
C CYS A 254 6.64 -2.09 -4.74
N LEU A 255 7.47 -1.03 -4.68
CA LEU A 255 8.67 -0.81 -5.50
C LEU A 255 10.00 -0.82 -4.72
N GLY A 256 10.01 -1.31 -3.48
CA GLY A 256 11.20 -1.25 -2.62
C GLY A 256 11.37 0.08 -1.86
N GLY A 257 10.48 1.07 -2.08
CA GLY A 257 10.36 2.30 -1.31
C GLY A 257 11.67 3.07 -1.14
N ASP A 258 11.99 3.98 -2.07
CA ASP A 258 13.19 4.82 -1.94
C ASP A 258 12.89 6.06 -1.10
N LYS A 259 13.09 5.94 0.21
CA LYS A 259 12.92 7.05 1.16
C LYS A 259 13.81 8.24 0.81
N ALA A 260 15.01 8.01 0.27
CA ALA A 260 15.92 9.08 -0.09
C ALA A 260 15.38 9.85 -1.31
N ALA A 261 14.89 9.14 -2.34
CA ALA A 261 14.23 9.76 -3.48
C ALA A 261 12.94 10.49 -3.08
N ALA A 262 12.10 9.89 -2.24
CA ALA A 262 10.89 10.55 -1.71
C ALA A 262 11.24 11.86 -1.00
N ASN A 263 12.25 11.83 -0.12
CA ASN A 263 12.74 13.03 0.57
C ASN A 263 13.28 14.08 -0.40
N ALA A 264 14.04 13.68 -1.43
CA ALA A 264 14.56 14.59 -2.44
C ALA A 264 13.44 15.29 -3.23
N HIS A 265 12.37 14.55 -3.59
CA HIS A 265 11.18 15.14 -4.21
C HIS A 265 10.48 16.11 -3.26
N LEU A 266 10.30 15.76 -1.99
CA LEU A 266 9.69 16.66 -0.99
C LEU A 266 10.56 17.91 -0.71
N ASP A 267 11.89 17.80 -0.75
CA ASP A 267 12.81 18.95 -0.63
C ASP A 267 12.73 19.88 -1.85
N GLY A 268 12.62 19.31 -3.05
CA GLY A 268 12.32 20.05 -4.28
C GLY A 268 10.98 20.77 -4.19
N LEU A 269 9.94 20.05 -3.78
CA LEU A 269 8.59 20.56 -3.62
C LEU A 269 8.52 21.70 -2.58
N SER A 270 9.21 21.56 -1.44
CA SER A 270 9.31 22.63 -0.43
C SER A 270 9.89 23.92 -1.00
N ARG A 271 10.92 23.82 -1.85
CA ARG A 271 11.50 24.99 -2.53
C ARG A 271 10.52 25.59 -3.53
N MET A 272 9.84 24.78 -4.34
CA MET A 272 8.82 25.24 -5.30
C MET A 272 7.70 26.01 -4.60
N VAL A 273 7.15 25.46 -3.51
CA VAL A 273 6.09 26.09 -2.70
C VAL A 273 6.58 27.42 -2.12
N LYS A 274 7.79 27.48 -1.58
CA LYS A 274 8.37 28.72 -1.03
C LYS A 274 8.51 29.81 -2.09
N VAL A 275 9.03 29.47 -3.27
CA VAL A 275 9.17 30.42 -4.39
C VAL A 275 7.81 30.92 -4.87
N ARG A 276 6.78 30.06 -4.80
CA ARG A 276 5.40 30.41 -5.17
C ARG A 276 4.67 31.29 -4.15
N GLY A 277 5.29 31.56 -2.99
CA GLY A 277 4.73 32.42 -1.94
C GLY A 277 4.07 31.67 -0.78
N GLY A 278 4.30 30.36 -0.64
CA GLY A 278 3.72 29.54 0.43
C GLY A 278 2.62 28.61 -0.07
N LEU A 279 2.01 27.85 0.86
CA LEU A 279 0.90 26.94 0.53
C LEU A 279 -0.37 27.72 0.20
N GLU A 280 -0.53 28.90 0.79
CA GLU A 280 -1.66 29.82 0.63
C GLU A 280 -1.78 30.37 -0.80
N ALA A 281 -0.69 30.32 -1.56
CA ALA A 281 -0.62 30.78 -2.95
C ALA A 281 -0.98 29.69 -3.97
N LEU A 282 -1.23 28.46 -3.51
CA LEU A 282 -1.57 27.32 -4.35
C LEU A 282 -3.07 27.03 -4.31
N ASP A 283 -3.57 26.38 -5.37
CA ASP A 283 -4.92 25.86 -5.36
C ASP A 283 -5.10 24.77 -4.28
N HIS A 284 -6.27 24.77 -3.63
CA HIS A 284 -6.56 23.91 -2.50
C HIS A 284 -6.40 22.41 -2.83
N ASP A 285 -6.72 21.97 -4.04
CA ASP A 285 -6.55 20.58 -4.47
C ASP A 285 -5.07 20.18 -4.53
N ILE A 286 -4.21 21.09 -4.99
CA ILE A 286 -2.75 20.91 -5.01
C ILE A 286 -2.23 20.78 -3.58
N VAL A 287 -2.67 21.66 -2.67
CA VAL A 287 -2.22 21.64 -1.28
C VAL A 287 -2.61 20.33 -0.58
N ARG A 288 -3.83 19.82 -0.79
CA ARG A 288 -4.26 18.52 -0.26
C ARG A 288 -3.37 17.37 -0.74
N LYS A 289 -2.96 17.39 -2.02
CA LYS A 289 -2.03 16.42 -2.60
C LYS A 289 -0.64 16.52 -1.98
N ILE A 290 -0.13 17.73 -1.77
CA ILE A 290 1.16 17.96 -1.11
C ILE A 290 1.14 17.41 0.33
N CYS A 291 0.10 17.74 1.10
CA CYS A 291 -0.06 17.24 2.47
C CYS A 291 -0.21 15.72 2.52
N LEU A 292 -0.93 15.12 1.57
CA LEU A 292 -1.00 13.66 1.45
C LEU A 292 0.37 13.06 1.16
N ALA A 293 1.10 13.59 0.18
CA ALA A 293 2.44 13.10 -0.17
C ALA A 293 3.40 13.15 1.02
N ASP A 294 3.42 14.28 1.73
CA ASP A 294 4.24 14.47 2.91
C ASP A 294 3.84 13.52 4.06
N TYR A 295 2.53 13.39 4.34
CA TYR A 295 1.99 12.42 5.30
C TYR A 295 2.49 11.00 5.01
N LEU A 296 2.39 10.56 3.75
CA LEU A 296 2.81 9.22 3.34
C LEU A 296 4.29 8.96 3.58
N CYS A 297 5.13 10.00 3.52
CA CYS A 297 6.56 9.89 3.77
C CYS A 297 6.94 9.97 5.26
N CYS A 298 6.18 10.71 6.08
CA CYS A 298 6.55 10.97 7.48
C CYS A 298 5.83 10.09 8.50
N VAL A 299 4.63 9.58 8.20
CA VAL A 299 3.79 8.84 9.16
C VAL A 299 4.49 7.63 9.77
N GLU A 300 5.18 6.83 8.94
CA GLU A 300 5.77 5.58 9.40
C GLU A 300 6.82 5.79 10.48
N HIS A 301 7.55 6.90 10.39
CA HIS A 301 8.60 7.24 11.34
C HIS A 301 8.09 8.18 12.43
N ASP A 302 6.77 8.46 12.44
CA ASP A 302 6.13 9.48 13.28
C ASP A 302 6.88 10.84 13.22
N GLN A 303 7.37 11.16 12.03
CA GLN A 303 8.13 12.37 11.76
C GLN A 303 7.20 13.55 11.59
N GLN A 304 7.73 14.74 11.87
CA GLN A 304 6.93 15.93 11.66
C GLN A 304 6.73 16.15 10.16
N PRO A 305 5.52 16.55 9.73
CA PRO A 305 5.33 16.95 8.36
C PRO A 305 6.12 18.21 8.02
N ARG A 306 6.61 18.29 6.78
CA ARG A 306 7.44 19.38 6.25
C ARG A 306 6.61 20.62 5.91
N PHE A 307 5.39 20.42 5.45
CA PHE A 307 4.49 21.47 4.98
C PHE A 307 3.50 21.89 6.08
N LYS A 308 4.02 22.44 7.18
CA LYS A 308 3.19 22.90 8.29
C LYS A 308 2.19 23.95 7.78
N PRO A 309 0.87 23.78 8.00
CA PRO A 309 -0.05 24.88 7.82
C PRO A 309 0.31 25.98 8.83
N PRO A 310 0.07 27.27 8.51
CA PRO A 310 0.28 28.33 9.48
C PRO A 310 -0.58 28.04 10.74
N PRO A 311 -0.06 28.35 11.94
CA PRO A 311 -0.78 28.15 13.17
C PRO A 311 -2.12 28.88 13.12
N SER A 312 -3.16 28.30 13.73
CA SER A 312 -4.41 29.03 13.95
C SER A 312 -4.13 30.15 14.95
N GLY A 313 -3.73 31.32 14.47
CA GLY A 313 -3.49 32.50 15.30
C GLY A 313 -4.74 32.83 16.12
N LYS A 314 -4.54 33.19 17.39
CA LYS A 314 -5.55 33.83 18.25
C LYS A 314 -5.69 35.32 17.92
N ASP A 315 -5.53 35.71 16.65
CA ASP A 315 -5.57 37.12 16.24
C ASP A 315 -6.99 37.56 15.86
N THR A 316 -7.30 38.75 16.35
CA THR A 316 -8.62 39.31 16.63
C THR A 316 -9.43 39.77 15.41
N ASP A 317 -9.11 39.31 14.20
CA ASP A 317 -9.81 39.72 12.97
C ASP A 317 -10.47 38.54 12.24
N GLN A 318 -11.72 38.26 12.65
CA GLN A 318 -12.53 37.12 12.21
C GLN A 318 -12.80 37.08 10.69
N LYS A 319 -12.77 38.20 9.97
CA LYS A 319 -13.05 38.21 8.51
C LYS A 319 -11.88 37.75 7.66
N GLU A 320 -10.65 38.15 7.98
CA GLU A 320 -9.48 37.75 7.21
C GLU A 320 -9.00 36.33 7.57
N HIS A 321 -9.18 35.92 8.83
CA HIS A 321 -8.96 34.53 9.26
C HIS A 321 -9.90 33.52 8.57
N VAL A 322 -11.16 33.89 8.30
CA VAL A 322 -12.11 33.02 7.56
C VAL A 322 -11.70 32.89 6.09
N LEU A 323 -11.22 33.97 5.46
CA LEU A 323 -10.70 33.96 4.09
C LEU A 323 -9.34 33.25 3.96
N ARG A 324 -8.50 33.28 5.00
CA ARG A 324 -7.25 32.48 5.08
C ARG A 324 -7.54 31.00 5.36
N ARG A 325 -8.53 30.68 6.18
CA ARG A 325 -9.04 29.30 6.40
C ARG A 325 -9.59 28.67 5.12
N ALA A 326 -10.23 29.45 4.26
CA ALA A 326 -10.77 28.97 2.98
C ALA A 326 -9.71 28.59 1.92
N ARG A 327 -8.42 28.95 2.13
CA ARG A 327 -7.32 28.76 1.15
C ARG A 327 -6.25 27.75 1.55
N LEU A 328 -6.36 27.17 2.73
CA LEU A 328 -5.42 26.19 3.30
C LEU A 328 -6.12 24.83 3.43
N PRO A 329 -5.41 23.71 3.63
CA PRO A 329 -6.02 22.38 3.77
C PRO A 329 -6.64 22.21 5.16
N TRP A 330 -7.21 23.29 5.70
CA TRP A 330 -8.30 23.16 6.64
C TRP A 330 -9.48 22.78 5.78
N PRO A 331 -10.09 21.62 6.00
CA PRO A 331 -11.24 21.25 5.21
C PRO A 331 -12.23 22.42 5.28
N HIS A 332 -12.58 22.97 4.11
CA HIS A 332 -14.00 22.98 3.82
C HIS A 332 -14.45 21.56 4.14
N MET A 333 -14.84 21.33 5.40
CA MET A 333 -15.93 20.43 5.67
C MET A 333 -16.94 20.92 4.64
N GLN A 334 -17.14 20.17 3.55
CA GLN A 334 -18.51 20.01 3.11
C GLN A 334 -19.24 19.80 4.41
N ARG A 335 -19.96 20.84 4.80
CA ARG A 335 -20.54 20.96 6.11
C ARG A 335 -21.54 19.82 6.11
N ILE A 336 -21.09 18.64 6.52
CA ILE A 336 -21.98 17.67 7.13
C ILE A 336 -22.43 18.49 8.32
N GLU A 337 -23.61 19.10 8.17
CA GLU A 337 -24.25 19.84 9.23
C GLU A 337 -24.54 18.80 10.30
N TYR A 338 -23.57 18.61 11.19
CA TYR A 338 -23.75 17.79 12.36
C TYR A 338 -24.87 18.47 13.15
N SER A 339 -25.99 17.77 13.27
CA SER A 339 -27.18 18.25 13.96
C SER A 339 -26.91 18.58 15.43
N SER A 340 -25.86 17.99 16.02
CA SER A 340 -25.31 18.31 17.33
C SER A 340 -23.81 17.97 17.39
N MET A 341 -23.03 18.68 18.21
CA MET A 341 -21.64 18.27 18.49
C MET A 341 -21.65 17.00 19.33
N VAL A 342 -21.02 15.93 18.83
CA VAL A 342 -20.92 14.68 19.57
C VAL A 342 -19.93 14.84 20.71
N GLU A 343 -20.22 14.18 21.84
CA GLU A 343 -19.30 14.08 22.95
C GLU A 343 -18.07 13.23 22.57
N VAL A 344 -16.95 13.48 23.25
CA VAL A 344 -15.74 12.66 23.08
C VAL A 344 -16.03 11.25 23.59
N PRO A 345 -15.46 10.16 23.03
CA PRO A 345 -15.67 8.82 23.57
C PRO A 345 -15.32 8.73 25.06
N ALA A 346 -16.18 8.06 25.84
CA ALA A 346 -16.14 8.05 27.31
C ALA A 346 -14.79 7.60 27.88
N GLY A 347 -14.06 6.70 27.21
CA GLY A 347 -12.74 6.24 27.61
C GLY A 347 -11.71 7.37 27.64
N PHE A 348 -11.72 8.26 26.64
CA PHE A 348 -10.86 9.46 26.65
C PHE A 348 -11.31 10.48 27.69
N GLN A 349 -12.63 10.60 27.93
CA GLN A 349 -13.14 11.48 28.99
C GLN A 349 -12.69 11.00 30.39
N CYS A 350 -12.81 9.71 30.67
CA CYS A 350 -12.33 9.12 31.93
C CYS A 350 -10.82 9.29 32.06
N LEU A 351 -10.06 9.05 30.99
CA LEU A 351 -8.61 9.22 30.99
C LEU A 351 -8.19 10.68 31.25
N GLN A 352 -8.96 11.67 30.76
CA GLN A 352 -8.74 13.09 31.03
C GLN A 352 -8.76 13.42 32.53
N THR A 353 -9.47 12.63 33.35
CA THR A 353 -9.52 12.83 34.81
C THR A 353 -8.24 12.40 35.52
N LEU A 354 -7.46 11.50 34.91
CA LEU A 354 -6.15 11.08 35.42
C LEU A 354 -5.01 11.92 34.85
N VAL A 355 -5.07 12.19 33.54
CA VAL A 355 -4.00 12.83 32.79
C VAL A 355 -4.61 13.88 31.86
N HIS A 356 -4.07 15.10 31.86
CA HIS A 356 -4.53 16.13 30.94
C HIS A 356 -4.08 15.80 29.49
N LEU A 357 -5.03 15.44 28.63
CA LEU A 357 -4.78 15.30 27.19
C LEU A 357 -4.88 16.67 26.53
N ASP A 358 -4.01 16.90 25.55
CA ASP A 358 -3.91 18.14 24.78
C ASP A 358 -5.27 18.50 24.11
N ASP A 359 -5.68 19.76 24.22
CA ASP A 359 -6.94 20.25 23.66
C ASP A 359 -7.07 19.97 22.16
N GLU A 360 -5.95 20.02 21.42
CA GLU A 360 -5.93 19.71 19.99
C GLU A 360 -6.22 18.23 19.73
N PHE A 361 -5.71 17.33 20.58
CA PHE A 361 -6.04 15.91 20.50
C PHE A 361 -7.54 15.68 20.72
N ILE A 362 -8.11 16.30 21.76
CA ILE A 362 -9.53 16.22 22.07
C ILE A 362 -10.39 16.73 20.90
N ASN A 363 -9.99 17.83 20.26
CA ASN A 363 -10.65 18.36 19.07
C ASN A 363 -10.57 17.40 17.87
N ILE A 364 -9.43 16.75 17.67
CA ILE A 364 -9.25 15.74 16.61
C ILE A 364 -10.15 14.53 16.89
N VAL A 365 -10.12 13.97 18.10
CA VAL A 365 -10.95 12.81 18.48
C VAL A 365 -12.44 13.11 18.30
N ARG A 366 -12.90 14.30 18.71
CA ARG A 366 -14.29 14.73 18.48
C ARG A 366 -14.63 14.77 16.99
N SER A 367 -13.71 15.25 16.15
CA SER A 367 -13.89 15.28 14.69
C SER A 367 -13.98 13.87 14.10
N ILE A 368 -13.20 12.92 14.63
CA ILE A 368 -13.26 11.51 14.24
C ILE A 368 -14.57 10.89 14.69
N GLU A 369 -15.02 11.14 15.91
CA GLU A 369 -16.26 10.58 16.45
C GLU A 369 -17.50 11.09 15.73
N ASN A 370 -17.54 12.39 15.40
CA ASN A 370 -18.58 12.96 14.53
C ASN A 370 -18.68 12.19 13.19
N PHE A 371 -17.54 11.80 12.61
CA PHE A 371 -17.55 10.95 11.43
C PHE A 371 -18.03 9.53 11.73
N CYS A 372 -17.58 8.90 12.81
CA CYS A 372 -18.04 7.56 13.19
C CYS A 372 -19.56 7.51 13.35
N VAL A 373 -20.18 8.55 13.94
CA VAL A 373 -21.63 8.67 14.09
C VAL A 373 -22.33 8.81 12.74
N VAL A 374 -21.92 9.77 11.91
CA VAL A 374 -22.55 9.96 10.58
C VAL A 374 -22.38 8.72 9.70
N PHE A 375 -21.20 8.11 9.74
CA PHE A 375 -20.90 6.88 9.02
C PHE A 375 -21.80 5.72 9.48
N ARG A 376 -22.10 5.64 10.79
CA ARG A 376 -23.03 4.67 11.37
C ARG A 376 -24.49 4.94 10.97
N GLU A 377 -24.95 6.19 11.04
CA GLU A 377 -26.31 6.57 10.66
C GLU A 377 -26.60 6.21 9.20
N VAL A 378 -25.67 6.53 8.29
CA VAL A 378 -25.82 6.20 6.88
C VAL A 378 -25.77 4.70 6.64
N HIS A 379 -24.89 3.98 7.34
CA HIS A 379 -24.88 2.52 7.28
C HIS A 379 -26.21 1.90 7.74
N SER A 380 -26.79 2.38 8.84
CA SER A 380 -28.05 1.90 9.41
C SER A 380 -29.28 2.25 8.57
N SER A 381 -29.25 3.39 7.85
CA SER A 381 -30.35 3.82 6.98
C SER A 381 -30.50 2.99 5.70
N GLY A 382 -29.49 2.17 5.36
CA GLY A 382 -29.47 1.40 4.11
C GLY A 382 -29.21 2.26 2.86
N ASP A 383 -29.06 3.58 3.01
CA ASP A 383 -28.78 4.52 1.94
C ASP A 383 -27.28 4.48 1.57
N LYS A 384 -26.89 3.43 0.85
CA LYS A 384 -25.50 3.13 0.49
C LYS A 384 -24.87 4.13 -0.48
N GLN A 385 -25.63 5.11 -0.97
CA GLN A 385 -25.18 6.04 -2.01
C GLN A 385 -24.58 7.36 -1.46
N THR A 386 -24.67 7.62 -0.15
CA THR A 386 -24.54 9.00 0.36
C THR A 386 -23.24 9.30 1.13
N LEU A 387 -22.57 8.31 1.75
CA LEU A 387 -21.23 8.49 2.34
C LEU A 387 -20.19 7.54 1.75
N ARG A 388 -19.19 8.13 1.10
CA ARG A 388 -17.94 7.51 0.70
C ARG A 388 -16.85 7.90 1.68
N VAL A 389 -15.84 7.05 1.80
CA VAL A 389 -14.72 7.28 2.71
C VAL A 389 -13.88 8.51 2.33
N THR A 390 -14.01 8.97 1.08
CA THR A 390 -13.44 10.22 0.58
C THR A 390 -14.20 11.48 1.00
N ASP A 391 -15.40 11.34 1.58
CA ASP A 391 -16.17 12.45 2.18
C ASP A 391 -15.59 12.91 3.52
N PHE A 392 -14.64 12.13 4.07
CA PHE A 392 -13.95 12.48 5.29
C PHE A 392 -12.49 12.82 5.02
N ASP A 393 -12.08 13.98 5.53
CA ASP A 393 -10.71 14.46 5.41
C ASP A 393 -9.76 13.77 6.40
N ALA A 394 -9.59 12.46 6.25
CA ALA A 394 -8.68 11.67 7.06
C ALA A 394 -7.26 12.20 6.98
N THR A 395 -6.84 12.71 5.81
CA THR A 395 -5.51 13.30 5.59
C THR A 395 -5.28 14.49 6.52
N SER A 396 -6.23 15.43 6.62
CA SER A 396 -6.09 16.59 7.53
C SER A 396 -5.96 16.16 8.99
N LEU A 397 -6.78 15.21 9.45
CA LEU A 397 -6.72 14.75 10.85
C LEU A 397 -5.41 14.02 11.17
N ARG A 398 -4.94 13.18 10.25
CA ARG A 398 -3.62 12.55 10.35
C ARG A 398 -2.50 13.58 10.40
N TYR A 399 -2.57 14.60 9.55
CA TYR A 399 -1.58 15.66 9.49
C TYR A 399 -1.54 16.45 10.81
N ARG A 400 -2.71 16.80 11.36
CA ARG A 400 -2.84 17.46 12.67
C ARG A 400 -2.25 16.61 13.80
N LEU A 401 -2.54 15.31 13.84
CA LEU A 401 -1.94 14.38 14.81
C LEU A 401 -0.40 14.30 14.68
N LEU A 402 0.16 14.42 13.49
CA LEU A 402 1.62 14.44 13.30
C LEU A 402 2.26 15.80 13.64
N CYS A 403 1.49 16.88 13.64
CA CYS A 403 1.95 18.21 14.03
C CYS A 403 2.02 18.43 15.54
N MET A 404 1.46 17.54 16.36
CA MET A 404 1.46 17.65 17.83
C MET A 404 2.87 17.39 18.42
N GLU A 405 3.70 18.43 18.50
CA GLU A 405 5.08 18.36 18.98
C GLU A 405 5.20 18.05 20.48
N SER A 406 4.30 18.59 21.30
CA SER A 406 4.22 18.40 22.76
C SER A 406 4.08 16.91 23.10
N ALA A 407 3.11 16.24 22.46
CA ALA A 407 2.83 14.83 22.67
C ALA A 407 4.03 13.94 22.35
N ARG A 408 4.87 14.27 21.35
CA ARG A 408 5.95 13.37 20.87
C ARG A 408 7.14 13.19 21.81
N ARG A 409 7.22 13.96 22.90
CA ARG A 409 8.35 13.91 23.84
C ARG A 409 8.31 12.66 24.70
N SER A 410 7.12 12.23 25.11
CA SER A 410 6.92 11.07 25.98
C SER A 410 7.88 11.02 27.18
N ALA A 411 8.29 12.15 27.76
CA ALA A 411 9.30 12.20 28.82
C ALA A 411 8.64 12.02 30.20
N THR A 412 7.50 12.67 30.41
CA THR A 412 6.68 12.48 31.62
C THR A 412 5.64 11.36 31.42
N HIS A 413 5.02 10.90 32.50
CA HIS A 413 3.92 9.95 32.41
C HIS A 413 2.72 10.54 31.63
N GLU A 414 2.42 11.81 31.87
CA GLU A 414 1.37 12.55 31.16
C GLU A 414 1.66 12.64 29.65
N GLU A 415 2.87 13.04 29.28
CA GLU A 415 3.29 13.10 27.88
C GLU A 415 3.24 11.71 27.22
N LEU A 416 3.63 10.64 27.93
CA LEU A 416 3.58 9.27 27.43
C LEU A 416 2.14 8.84 27.10
N ILE A 417 1.19 9.10 28.00
CA ILE A 417 -0.22 8.75 27.81
C ILE A 417 -0.80 9.55 26.63
N GLY A 418 -0.55 10.87 26.59
CA GLY A 418 -0.96 11.72 25.47
C GLY A 418 -0.40 11.24 24.13
N ASP A 419 0.88 10.86 24.08
CA ASP A 419 1.49 10.32 22.85
C ASP A 419 0.93 8.96 22.45
N ALA A 420 0.68 8.09 23.42
CA ALA A 420 0.06 6.79 23.19
C ALA A 420 -1.35 6.94 22.61
N CYS A 421 -2.17 7.85 23.14
CA CYS A 421 -3.48 8.19 22.59
C CYS A 421 -3.38 8.73 21.15
N ARG A 422 -2.44 9.64 20.88
CA ARG A 422 -2.20 10.22 19.55
C ARG A 422 -1.78 9.16 18.52
N VAL A 423 -0.83 8.30 18.86
CA VAL A 423 -0.38 7.20 17.99
C VAL A 423 -1.49 6.16 17.82
N GLY A 424 -2.24 5.84 18.88
CA GLY A 424 -3.42 4.99 18.81
C GLY A 424 -4.48 5.54 17.85
N ALA A 425 -4.75 6.85 17.88
CA ALA A 425 -5.66 7.49 16.94
C ALA A 425 -5.14 7.44 15.48
N LEU A 426 -3.82 7.58 15.25
CA LEU A 426 -3.22 7.36 13.94
C LEU A 426 -3.42 5.91 13.46
N VAL A 427 -3.27 4.93 14.34
CA VAL A 427 -3.52 3.51 14.01
C VAL A 427 -5.00 3.26 13.77
N PHE A 428 -5.92 3.82 14.55
CA PHE A 428 -7.36 3.75 14.28
C PHE A 428 -7.69 4.35 12.90
N LEU A 429 -7.17 5.53 12.59
CA LEU A 429 -7.35 6.14 11.26
C LEU A 429 -6.72 5.30 10.16
N LYS A 430 -5.76 4.44 10.48
CA LYS A 430 -5.20 3.46 9.55
C LYS A 430 -6.15 2.28 9.39
N THR A 431 -6.65 1.68 10.48
CA THR A 431 -7.54 0.51 10.42
C THR A 431 -8.84 0.82 9.70
N VAL A 432 -9.35 2.04 9.83
CA VAL A 432 -10.56 2.48 9.12
C VAL A 432 -10.24 2.81 7.66
N PHE A 433 -9.37 3.79 7.40
CA PHE A 433 -9.25 4.40 6.07
C PHE A 433 -8.26 3.72 5.13
N ASP A 434 -7.34 2.86 5.60
CA ASP A 434 -6.52 2.06 4.67
C ASP A 434 -7.32 0.88 4.07
N GLN A 435 -8.47 0.50 4.64
CA GLN A 435 -9.43 -0.44 4.00
C GLN A 435 -10.12 0.17 2.77
N PHE A 436 -10.13 1.50 2.70
CA PHE A 436 -10.81 2.28 1.67
C PHE A 436 -9.84 3.22 0.94
N GLY A 437 -8.54 3.00 1.11
CA GLY A 437 -7.50 3.88 0.58
C GLY A 437 -7.40 3.82 -0.94
N TRP A 438 -6.50 4.65 -1.49
CA TRP A 438 -6.16 4.80 -2.90
C TRP A 438 -5.83 3.49 -3.67
N TRP A 439 -5.77 2.34 -2.99
CA TRP A 439 -5.42 1.04 -3.55
C TRP A 439 -6.60 0.05 -3.65
N GLY A 440 -7.81 0.49 -3.32
CA GLY A 440 -9.04 -0.31 -3.41
C GLY A 440 -9.35 -1.14 -2.16
N THR A 441 -10.51 -1.81 -2.21
CA THR A 441 -11.19 -2.55 -1.13
C THR A 441 -10.55 -3.88 -0.75
N ALA A 442 -9.31 -4.15 -1.17
CA ALA A 442 -8.63 -5.35 -0.75
C ALA A 442 -8.38 -5.24 0.76
N HIS A 443 -9.05 -6.08 1.55
CA HIS A 443 -8.96 -6.25 3.02
C HIS A 443 -7.54 -6.53 3.57
N ILE A 444 -6.51 -6.34 2.76
CA ILE A 444 -5.12 -6.54 3.10
C ILE A 444 -4.43 -5.21 2.84
N VAL A 445 -4.03 -4.53 3.90
CA VAL A 445 -3.15 -3.35 3.86
C VAL A 445 -1.76 -3.80 3.39
N ARG A 446 -1.64 -4.27 2.13
CA ARG A 446 -0.35 -4.62 1.55
C ARG A 446 0.37 -3.32 1.19
N GLY A 447 1.69 -3.30 1.31
CA GLY A 447 2.49 -2.27 0.66
C GLY A 447 2.90 -1.05 1.50
N ARG A 448 2.49 -0.91 2.77
CA ARG A 448 3.09 0.10 3.68
C ARG A 448 3.64 -0.53 4.95
N ARG A 449 4.92 -0.25 5.21
CA ARG A 449 5.57 -0.65 6.47
C ARG A 449 4.82 0.05 7.61
N HIS A 450 4.70 -0.65 8.73
CA HIS A 450 4.14 -0.19 9.98
C HIS A 450 5.06 -0.59 11.15
N THR A 451 6.30 -0.99 10.83
CA THR A 451 7.28 -1.53 11.76
C THR A 451 7.63 -0.53 12.83
N THR A 452 7.87 0.73 12.46
CA THR A 452 8.33 1.73 13.44
C THR A 452 7.19 2.18 14.35
N ILE A 453 5.98 2.37 13.81
CA ILE A 453 4.78 2.64 14.62
C ILE A 453 4.50 1.49 15.59
N LEU A 454 4.62 0.23 15.14
CA LEU A 454 4.45 -0.93 16.02
C LEU A 454 5.50 -0.97 17.12
N GLU A 455 6.79 -0.79 16.81
CA GLU A 455 7.84 -0.77 17.84
C GLU A 455 7.61 0.36 18.84
N LYS A 456 7.15 1.52 18.37
CA LYS A 456 6.78 2.65 19.22
C LYS A 456 5.61 2.31 20.16
N LEU A 457 4.56 1.66 19.65
CA LEU A 457 3.45 1.14 20.47
C LEU A 457 3.91 0.10 21.49
N LYS A 458 4.83 -0.80 21.13
CA LYS A 458 5.39 -1.77 22.09
C LYS A 458 6.11 -1.08 23.24
N VAL A 459 6.89 -0.04 22.93
CA VAL A 459 7.57 0.77 23.95
C VAL A 459 6.55 1.44 24.86
N TYR A 460 5.47 1.98 24.31
CA TYR A 460 4.42 2.61 25.11
C TYR A 460 3.71 1.65 26.02
N LEU A 461 3.22 0.53 25.49
CA LEU A 461 2.54 -0.49 26.30
C LEU A 461 3.43 -0.97 27.47
N LYS A 462 4.72 -1.22 27.23
CA LYS A 462 5.67 -1.57 28.31
C LYS A 462 5.83 -0.47 29.36
N ARG A 463 5.89 0.79 28.92
CA ARG A 463 6.09 1.94 29.82
C ARG A 463 4.83 2.27 30.61
N ILE A 464 3.64 2.11 30.03
CA ILE A 464 2.36 2.28 30.72
C ILE A 464 2.19 1.15 31.75
N ASP A 465 2.53 -0.09 31.39
CA ASP A 465 2.49 -1.25 32.28
C ASP A 465 3.43 -1.11 33.50
N SER A 466 4.50 -0.35 33.37
CA SER A 466 5.47 -0.05 34.45
C SER A 466 5.24 1.31 35.13
N SER A 467 4.15 2.01 34.81
CA SER A 467 3.89 3.37 35.31
C SER A 467 3.18 3.39 36.67
N VAL A 468 3.12 4.57 37.30
CA VAL A 468 2.43 4.78 38.59
C VAL A 468 0.95 4.42 38.50
N ASP A 469 0.33 4.69 37.34
CA ASP A 469 -1.09 4.43 37.09
C ASP A 469 -1.34 3.10 36.37
N ALA A 470 -0.36 2.20 36.31
CA ALA A 470 -0.46 0.91 35.58
C ALA A 470 -1.62 0.00 36.01
N LEU A 471 -2.14 0.18 37.23
CA LEU A 471 -3.30 -0.59 37.74
C LEU A 471 -4.60 0.21 37.74
N LYS A 472 -4.56 1.48 37.33
CA LYS A 472 -5.78 2.29 37.15
C LYS A 472 -6.59 1.71 36.00
N THR A 473 -7.90 1.63 36.19
CA THR A 473 -8.81 1.04 35.22
C THR A 473 -8.70 1.77 33.88
N GLU A 474 -8.64 3.09 33.88
CA GLU A 474 -8.56 3.93 32.69
C GLU A 474 -7.30 3.65 31.85
N CYS A 475 -6.16 3.43 32.50
CA CYS A 475 -4.90 3.08 31.82
C CYS A 475 -4.95 1.66 31.25
N LEU A 476 -5.51 0.70 31.98
CA LEU A 476 -5.70 -0.67 31.49
C LEU A 476 -6.68 -0.73 30.30
N GLU A 477 -7.76 0.06 30.35
CA GLU A 477 -8.71 0.17 29.25
C GLU A 477 -8.06 0.78 28.00
N LEU A 478 -7.19 1.78 28.16
CA LEU A 478 -6.37 2.33 27.07
C LEU A 478 -5.40 1.29 26.51
N GLU A 479 -4.67 0.55 27.35
CA GLU A 479 -3.76 -0.51 26.94
C GLU A 479 -4.47 -1.59 26.12
N LEU A 480 -5.67 -1.98 26.54
CA LEU A 480 -6.51 -2.93 25.81
C LEU A 480 -6.88 -2.38 24.43
N TRP A 481 -7.33 -1.13 24.35
CA TRP A 481 -7.68 -0.50 23.07
C TRP A 481 -6.47 -0.40 22.13
N LEU A 482 -5.31 0.07 22.62
CA LEU A 482 -4.08 0.18 21.82
C LEU A 482 -3.61 -1.19 21.31
N THR A 483 -3.66 -2.21 22.17
CA THR A 483 -3.27 -3.58 21.82
C THR A 483 -4.17 -4.16 20.73
N CYS A 484 -5.49 -3.97 20.84
CA CYS A 484 -6.44 -4.40 19.83
C CYS A 484 -6.24 -3.66 18.51
N MET A 485 -6.11 -2.32 18.52
CA MET A 485 -5.88 -1.53 17.31
C MET A 485 -4.58 -1.93 16.59
N ALA A 486 -3.52 -2.21 17.34
CA ALA A 486 -2.27 -2.73 16.78
C ALA A 486 -2.42 -4.14 16.21
N GLY A 487 -3.18 -5.01 16.88
CA GLY A 487 -3.50 -6.37 16.46
C GLY A 487 -4.25 -6.46 15.12
N LEU A 488 -4.95 -5.37 14.74
CA LEU A 488 -5.64 -5.28 13.45
C LEU A 488 -4.72 -4.93 12.27
N LEU A 489 -3.48 -4.53 12.51
CA LEU A 489 -2.53 -4.27 11.43
C LEU A 489 -1.96 -5.58 10.85
N PRO A 490 -1.41 -5.59 9.63
CA PRO A 490 -0.79 -6.78 9.04
C PRO A 490 0.51 -7.22 9.76
N LEU A 491 0.38 -7.92 10.89
CA LEU A 491 1.52 -8.29 11.72
C LEU A 491 2.35 -9.45 11.17
N GLN A 492 3.68 -9.35 11.31
CA GLN A 492 4.56 -10.52 11.25
C GLN A 492 4.30 -11.44 12.46
N HIS A 493 4.64 -12.73 12.31
CA HIS A 493 4.39 -13.75 13.34
C HIS A 493 4.86 -13.33 14.74
N ILE A 494 6.09 -12.82 14.86
CA ILE A 494 6.65 -12.40 16.16
C ILE A 494 5.86 -11.24 16.80
N ASN A 495 5.38 -10.31 15.99
CA ASN A 495 4.56 -9.20 16.48
C ASN A 495 3.17 -9.69 16.88
N LYS A 496 2.58 -10.60 16.09
CA LYS A 496 1.29 -11.22 16.42
C LYS A 496 1.31 -11.90 17.78
N LEU A 497 2.35 -12.70 18.06
CA LEU A 497 2.53 -13.33 19.37
C LEU A 497 2.69 -12.30 20.48
N TRP A 498 3.54 -11.29 20.28
CA TRP A 498 3.80 -10.27 21.30
C TRP A 498 2.54 -9.48 21.69
N PHE A 499 1.76 -9.01 20.71
CA PHE A 499 0.49 -8.31 20.99
C PHE A 499 -0.57 -9.27 21.56
N GLY A 500 -0.57 -10.55 21.18
CA GLY A 500 -1.42 -11.57 21.76
C GLY A 500 -1.16 -11.75 23.27
N SER A 501 0.10 -11.87 23.68
CA SER A 501 0.46 -11.95 25.11
C SER A 501 0.11 -10.67 25.87
N CYS A 502 0.27 -9.49 25.26
CA CYS A 502 -0.16 -8.24 25.89
C CYS A 502 -1.68 -8.21 26.10
N LEU A 503 -2.44 -8.72 25.13
CA LEU A 503 -3.90 -8.81 25.22
C LEU A 503 -4.34 -9.72 26.39
N GLU A 504 -3.71 -10.88 26.54
CA GLU A 504 -4.00 -11.82 27.64
C GLU A 504 -3.74 -11.20 29.01
N VAL A 505 -2.60 -10.52 29.16
CA VAL A 505 -2.21 -9.85 30.40
C VAL A 505 -3.23 -8.77 30.78
N VAL A 506 -3.59 -7.88 29.85
CA VAL A 506 -4.51 -6.76 30.15
C VAL A 506 -5.94 -7.26 30.41
N VAL A 507 -6.41 -8.27 29.66
CA VAL A 507 -7.71 -8.94 29.89
C VAL A 507 -7.76 -9.55 31.29
N THR A 508 -6.68 -10.20 31.73
CA THR A 508 -6.57 -10.79 33.07
C THR A 508 -6.59 -9.72 34.16
N LYS A 509 -5.85 -8.62 33.98
CA LYS A 509 -5.83 -7.50 34.93
C LYS A 509 -7.20 -6.82 35.06
N LEU A 510 -7.90 -6.63 33.95
CA LEU A 510 -9.27 -6.10 33.92
C LEU A 510 -10.33 -7.13 34.35
N ARG A 511 -9.94 -8.40 34.54
CA ARG A 511 -10.81 -9.53 34.93
C ARG A 511 -11.97 -9.79 33.96
N LEU A 512 -11.73 -9.56 32.66
CA LEU A 512 -12.74 -9.76 31.62
C LEU A 512 -12.78 -11.23 31.23
N LYS A 513 -13.98 -11.81 31.17
CA LYS A 513 -14.21 -13.25 30.97
C LYS A 513 -14.83 -13.59 29.63
N SER A 514 -15.46 -12.63 28.96
CA SER A 514 -16.10 -12.85 27.67
C SER A 514 -15.71 -11.81 26.63
N TRP A 515 -15.95 -12.12 25.36
CA TRP A 515 -15.76 -11.18 24.27
C TRP A 515 -16.64 -9.93 24.45
N GLU A 516 -17.87 -10.08 24.92
CA GLU A 516 -18.83 -8.98 25.11
C GLU A 516 -18.32 -7.97 26.14
N GLU A 517 -17.67 -8.44 27.20
CA GLU A 517 -17.03 -7.57 28.20
C GLU A 517 -15.81 -6.84 27.61
N VAL A 518 -14.99 -7.51 26.80
CA VAL A 518 -13.87 -6.90 26.07
C VAL A 518 -14.37 -5.84 25.09
N GLU A 519 -15.38 -6.17 24.29
CA GLU A 519 -15.99 -5.26 23.34
C GLU A 519 -16.59 -4.04 24.03
N ALA A 520 -17.27 -4.23 25.18
CA ALA A 520 -17.82 -3.13 25.97
C ALA A 520 -16.75 -2.11 26.40
N VAL A 521 -15.54 -2.58 26.74
CA VAL A 521 -14.40 -1.70 27.04
C VAL A 521 -13.88 -1.01 25.77
N LEU A 522 -13.68 -1.76 24.67
CA LEU A 522 -13.18 -1.20 23.41
C LEU A 522 -14.09 -0.09 22.85
N ARG A 523 -15.41 -0.23 23.04
CA ARG A 523 -16.43 0.76 22.63
C ARG A 523 -16.38 2.07 23.41
N LYS A 524 -15.65 2.13 24.53
CA LYS A 524 -15.42 3.39 25.26
C LYS A 524 -14.50 4.34 24.50
N PHE A 525 -13.68 3.82 23.58
CA PHE A 525 -12.77 4.60 22.73
C PHE A 525 -13.29 4.65 21.29
N LEU A 526 -12.48 5.18 20.36
CA LEU A 526 -12.83 5.23 18.94
C LEU A 526 -13.11 3.81 18.41
N TRP A 527 -14.33 3.58 17.91
CA TRP A 527 -14.81 2.25 17.54
C TRP A 527 -15.87 2.25 16.42
N ILE A 528 -15.70 1.36 15.44
CA ILE A 528 -16.65 1.11 14.35
C ILE A 528 -16.94 -0.40 14.30
N GLU A 529 -18.18 -0.76 14.61
CA GLU A 529 -18.56 -2.15 14.90
C GLU A 529 -18.26 -3.12 13.75
N TRP A 530 -18.69 -2.81 12.53
CA TRP A 530 -18.53 -3.71 11.40
C TRP A 530 -17.10 -3.81 10.88
N ILE A 531 -16.26 -2.83 11.22
CA ILE A 531 -14.83 -2.81 10.87
C ILE A 531 -14.03 -3.58 11.92
N HIS A 532 -14.23 -3.23 13.19
CA HIS A 532 -13.37 -3.71 14.28
C HIS A 532 -13.93 -4.94 14.98
N GLY A 533 -15.26 -5.09 15.12
CA GLY A 533 -15.88 -6.15 15.94
C GLY A 533 -15.40 -7.55 15.56
N ARG A 534 -15.66 -7.98 14.32
CA ARG A 534 -15.23 -9.32 13.86
C ARG A 534 -13.71 -9.49 13.86
N ALA A 535 -12.97 -8.46 13.46
CA ALA A 535 -11.52 -8.55 13.32
C ALA A 535 -10.81 -8.62 14.70
N CYS A 536 -11.24 -7.80 15.66
CA CYS A 536 -10.75 -7.84 17.03
C CYS A 536 -11.19 -9.13 17.75
N LYS A 537 -12.40 -9.62 17.50
CA LYS A 537 -12.85 -10.91 18.04
C LYS A 537 -11.97 -12.05 17.58
N ALA A 538 -11.69 -12.13 16.27
CA ALA A 538 -10.78 -13.13 15.72
C ALA A 538 -9.38 -13.03 16.34
N PHE A 539 -8.85 -11.82 16.52
CA PHE A 539 -7.57 -11.59 17.19
C PHE A 539 -7.57 -12.03 18.67
N TRP A 540 -8.64 -11.74 19.41
CA TRP A 540 -8.82 -12.15 20.80
C TRP A 540 -8.91 -13.67 20.96
N GLU A 541 -9.70 -14.33 20.11
CA GLU A 541 -9.80 -15.79 20.11
C GLU A 541 -8.48 -16.46 19.70
N ASP A 542 -7.75 -15.88 18.74
CA ASP A 542 -6.43 -16.35 18.32
C ASP A 542 -5.40 -16.29 19.46
N ALA A 543 -5.41 -15.21 20.25
CA ALA A 543 -4.54 -15.07 21.42
C ALA A 543 -4.82 -16.21 22.42
N GLN A 544 -6.08 -16.38 22.83
CA GLN A 544 -6.48 -17.43 23.77
C GLN A 544 -6.18 -18.87 23.29
N ARG A 545 -6.14 -19.11 21.98
CA ARG A 545 -5.77 -20.42 21.41
C ARG A 545 -4.26 -20.70 21.48
N GLY A 546 -3.42 -19.67 21.41
CA GLY A 546 -1.96 -19.78 21.51
C GLY A 546 -1.49 -20.35 22.85
N GLU A 547 -2.20 -20.05 23.92
CA GLU A 547 -1.95 -20.55 25.29
C GLU A 547 -2.10 -22.08 25.39
N LYS A 548 -3.05 -22.66 24.65
CA LYS A 548 -3.33 -24.11 24.68
C LYS A 548 -2.32 -24.95 23.90
N GLN A 549 -1.60 -24.36 22.93
CA GLN A 549 -0.58 -25.09 22.14
C GLN A 549 0.83 -24.98 22.75
N ALA A 550 1.09 -24.00 23.62
CA ALA A 550 2.37 -23.86 24.32
C ALA A 550 2.54 -24.74 25.57
N MET A 551 1.48 -25.43 26.02
CA MET A 551 1.46 -26.31 27.19
C MET A 551 0.98 -27.74 26.86
N PRO A 552 1.77 -28.54 26.12
CA PRO A 552 1.81 -29.97 26.42
C PRO A 552 3.25 -30.47 26.39
N GLY A 553 3.94 -30.45 27.55
CA GLY A 553 5.30 -31.01 27.59
C GLY A 553 6.13 -30.79 28.85
N VAL A 554 5.53 -30.50 30.01
CA VAL A 554 6.23 -30.71 31.29
C VAL A 554 5.19 -31.21 32.28
N LEU A 555 5.37 -32.47 32.70
CA LEU A 555 4.63 -33.29 33.67
C LEU A 555 4.06 -34.57 33.03
N SER A 556 4.99 -35.48 32.74
CA SER A 556 4.82 -36.92 33.00
C SER A 556 6.12 -37.47 33.55
#